data_AF-A0A6J4NYD1-F1
#
_entry.id   AF-A0A6J4NYD1-F1
#
_cell.length_a   1.000
_cell.length_b   1.000
_cell.length_c   1.000
_cell.angle_alpha   90.00
_cell.angle_beta   90.00
_cell.angle_gamma   90.00
#
_symmetry.space_group_name_H-M   'P 1'
#
loop_
_entity.id
_entity.type
_entity.pdbx_description
1 polymer ?
#
loop_
_entity_poly.entity_id
_entity_poly.type
_entity_poly.pdbx_seq_one_letter_code
_entity_poly.pdbx_strand_id
1 'polypeptide(L)'
;MPTAGAALTVVAAPAHADVPEGWAEVQPVDGLEALLLFVGGPVLLFLLILLAVYIPAMKRGEPLLPDHGAGEAQWIGGPREGTRELPAADGEGSRAGGASGRW
;
A
#
# COMPACT_ATOMS: atom_id res chain seq x y z
N MET A 1 13.99 25.30 13.60
CA MET A 1 12.93 24.75 14.47
C MET A 1 11.57 25.24 13.97
N PRO A 2 10.84 24.48 13.13
CA PRO A 2 9.51 24.87 12.67
C PRO A 2 8.46 24.34 13.65
N THR A 3 8.33 24.94 14.83
CA THR A 3 7.28 24.58 15.79
C THR A 3 6.18 25.64 15.92
N ALA A 4 6.32 26.80 15.25
CA ALA A 4 5.35 27.89 15.35
C ALA A 4 4.09 27.69 14.47
N GLY A 5 4.15 26.85 13.43
CA GLY A 5 3.03 26.65 12.49
C GLY A 5 1.89 25.78 13.04
N ALA A 6 2.18 24.86 13.96
CA ALA A 6 1.20 23.89 14.46
C ALA A 6 0.23 24.48 15.51
N ALA A 7 0.57 25.61 16.13
CA ALA A 7 -0.27 26.21 17.17
C ALA A 7 -1.50 26.95 16.62
N LEU A 8 -1.47 27.38 15.35
CA LEU A 8 -2.53 28.19 14.75
C LEU A 8 -3.74 27.37 14.25
N THR A 9 -3.60 26.07 14.03
CA THR A 9 -4.74 25.22 13.60
C THR A 9 -5.70 24.86 14.74
N VAL A 10 -5.24 24.95 15.99
CA VAL A 10 -6.06 24.60 17.17
C VAL A 10 -7.08 25.69 17.51
N VAL A 11 -6.89 26.92 17.02
CA VAL A 11 -7.82 28.06 17.22
C VAL A 11 -8.55 28.40 15.93
N ALA A 12 -8.92 27.40 15.14
CA ALA A 12 -9.93 27.57 14.09
C ALA A 12 -11.31 27.59 14.77
N ALA A 13 -11.67 28.73 15.37
CA ALA A 13 -13.05 28.93 15.79
C ALA A 13 -13.97 28.82 14.56
N PRO A 14 -15.13 28.17 14.67
CA PRO A 14 -16.08 28.11 13.56
C PRO A 14 -16.39 29.53 13.08
N ALA A 15 -16.19 29.76 11.78
CA ALA A 15 -16.57 31.01 11.14
C ALA A 15 -18.10 31.06 11.07
N HIS A 16 -18.73 31.58 12.12
CA HIS A 16 -20.15 31.87 12.14
C HIS A 16 -20.38 33.16 11.35
N ALA A 17 -20.67 33.00 10.05
CA ALA A 17 -21.20 34.07 9.22
C ALA A 17 -22.72 33.92 9.14
N ASP A 18 -23.44 35.01 9.33
CA ASP A 18 -24.89 35.03 9.16
C ASP A 18 -25.25 34.75 7.70
N VAL A 19 -26.36 34.03 7.50
CA VAL A 19 -26.87 33.72 6.16
C VAL A 19 -27.52 34.99 5.58
N PRO A 20 -27.12 35.45 4.37
CA PRO A 20 -27.72 36.63 3.76
C PRO A 20 -29.21 36.45 3.45
N GLU A 21 -29.98 37.54 3.58
CA GLU A 21 -31.39 37.63 3.19
C GLU A 21 -31.59 37.13 1.74
N GLY A 22 -32.54 36.19 1.55
CA GLY A 22 -32.88 35.61 0.25
C GLY A 22 -32.15 34.31 -0.13
N TRP A 23 -31.25 33.80 0.72
CA TRP A 23 -30.68 32.46 0.57
C TRP A 23 -31.58 31.41 1.21
N ALA A 24 -31.60 30.20 0.64
CA ALA A 24 -32.35 29.09 1.21
C ALA A 24 -31.77 28.72 2.59
N GLU A 25 -32.65 28.36 3.53
CA GLU A 25 -32.23 27.82 4.81
C GLU A 25 -31.39 26.56 4.59
N VAL A 26 -30.16 26.58 5.12
CA VAL A 26 -29.26 25.43 5.06
C VAL A 26 -29.52 24.57 6.28
N GLN A 27 -29.88 23.30 6.06
CA GLN A 27 -29.95 22.33 7.15
C GLN A 27 -28.56 22.12 7.75
N PRO A 28 -28.42 22.17 9.09
CA PRO A 28 -27.13 21.97 9.72
C PRO A 28 -26.62 20.55 9.43
N VAL A 29 -25.35 20.45 9.02
CA VAL A 29 -24.67 19.17 8.84
C VAL A 29 -24.31 18.61 10.21
N ASP A 30 -24.68 17.37 10.49
CA ASP A 30 -24.21 16.67 11.68
C ASP A 30 -22.70 16.39 11.53
N GLY A 31 -21.90 17.03 12.39
CA GLY A 31 -20.44 16.89 12.37
C GLY A 31 -19.97 15.47 12.69
N LEU A 32 -20.71 14.72 13.52
CA LEU A 32 -20.39 13.33 13.81
C LEU A 32 -20.63 12.46 12.58
N GLU A 33 -21.77 12.66 11.91
CA GLU A 33 -22.08 11.95 10.66
C GLU A 33 -21.02 12.25 9.59
N ALA A 34 -20.64 13.52 9.41
CA ALA A 34 -19.60 13.89 8.46
C ALA A 34 -18.25 13.23 8.79
N LEU A 35 -17.85 13.20 10.06
CA LEU A 35 -16.62 12.55 10.50
C LEU A 35 -16.66 11.03 10.29
N LEU A 36 -17.79 10.39 10.61
CA LEU A 36 -18.01 8.97 10.39
C LEU A 36 -17.99 8.62 8.90
N LEU A 37 -18.55 9.46 8.03
CA LEU A 37 -18.49 9.23 6.60
C LEU A 37 -17.05 9.38 6.09
N PHE A 38 -16.35 10.44 6.54
CA PHE A 38 -15.00 10.77 6.09
C PHE A 38 -13.95 9.74 6.54
N VAL A 39 -14.02 9.26 7.78
CA VAL A 39 -13.07 8.27 8.32
C VAL A 39 -13.59 6.85 8.16
N GLY A 40 -14.87 6.64 8.48
CA GLY A 40 -15.51 5.34 8.41
C GLY A 40 -15.70 4.84 7.00
N GLY A 41 -15.93 5.70 6.00
CA GLY A 41 -15.99 5.31 4.58
C GLY A 41 -14.71 4.60 4.11
N PRO A 42 -13.53 5.23 4.22
CA PRO A 42 -12.25 4.61 3.88
C PRO A 42 -11.94 3.35 4.70
N VAL A 43 -12.21 3.36 6.01
CA VAL A 43 -11.98 2.19 6.88
C VAL A 43 -12.88 1.02 6.49
N LEU A 44 -14.17 1.29 6.24
CA LEU A 44 -15.12 0.28 5.81
C LEU A 44 -14.71 -0.31 4.45
N LEU A 45 -14.32 0.53 3.49
CA LEU A 45 -13.82 0.07 2.20
C LEU A 45 -12.58 -0.81 2.36
N PHE A 46 -11.62 -0.40 3.19
CA PHE A 46 -10.44 -1.20 3.49
C PHE A 46 -10.81 -2.58 4.06
N LEU A 47 -11.75 -2.63 5.01
CA LEU A 47 -12.22 -3.88 5.61
C LEU A 47 -12.92 -4.78 4.59
N LEU A 48 -13.74 -4.21 3.69
CA LEU A 48 -14.38 -4.95 2.62
C LEU A 48 -13.36 -5.56 1.65
N ILE A 49 -12.35 -4.78 1.26
CA ILE A 49 -11.26 -5.26 0.41
C ILE A 49 -10.47 -6.37 1.13
N LEU A 50 -10.11 -6.15 2.39
CA LEU A 50 -9.41 -7.14 3.22
C LEU A 50 -10.22 -8.44 3.28
N LEU A 51 -11.52 -8.36 3.50
CA LEU A 51 -12.40 -9.51 3.55
C LEU A 51 -12.44 -10.24 2.19
N ALA A 52 -12.60 -9.49 1.10
CA ALA A 52 -12.67 -10.04 -0.25
C ALA A 52 -11.37 -10.75 -0.67
N VAL A 53 -10.22 -10.27 -0.18
CA VAL A 53 -8.90 -10.85 -0.49
C VAL A 53 -8.58 -12.04 0.41
N TYR A 54 -8.76 -11.91 1.73
CA TYR A 54 -8.30 -12.90 2.69
C TYR A 54 -9.27 -14.06 2.89
N ILE A 55 -10.60 -13.87 2.73
CA ILE A 55 -11.55 -15.00 2.84
C ILE A 55 -11.24 -16.12 1.84
N PRO A 56 -11.06 -15.86 0.53
CA PRO A 56 -10.76 -16.92 -0.43
C PRO A 56 -9.42 -17.62 -0.12
N ALA A 57 -8.38 -16.87 0.23
CA ALA A 57 -7.07 -17.41 0.59
C ALA A 57 -7.17 -18.35 1.81
N MET A 58 -7.91 -17.95 2.85
CA MET A 58 -8.18 -18.78 4.03
C MET A 58 -8.94 -20.06 3.67
N LYS A 59 -9.94 -19.97 2.78
CA LYS A 59 -10.69 -21.16 2.32
C LYS A 59 -9.82 -22.13 1.52
N ARG A 60 -8.75 -21.65 0.87
CA ARG A 60 -7.79 -22.47 0.12
C ARG A 60 -6.64 -23.02 0.97
N GLY A 61 -6.48 -22.53 2.19
CA GLY A 61 -5.35 -22.89 3.07
C GLY A 61 -4.01 -22.32 2.61
N GLU A 62 -4.03 -21.23 1.83
CA GLU A 62 -2.82 -20.55 1.37
C GLU A 62 -2.14 -19.80 2.53
N PRO A 63 -0.80 -19.75 2.57
CA PRO A 63 -0.09 -18.94 3.56
C PRO A 63 -0.44 -17.45 3.37
N LEU A 64 -0.97 -16.83 4.44
CA LEU A 64 -1.46 -15.43 4.40
C LEU A 64 -0.34 -14.40 4.54
N LEU A 65 0.78 -14.78 5.15
CA LEU A 65 1.97 -13.95 5.24
C LEU A 65 2.97 -14.37 4.16
N PRO A 66 3.65 -13.43 3.51
CA PRO A 66 4.77 -13.77 2.64
C PRO A 66 5.81 -14.53 3.48
N ASP A 67 6.30 -15.65 2.97
CA ASP A 67 7.41 -16.35 3.60
C ASP A 67 8.68 -15.49 3.46
N HIS A 68 9.05 -14.79 4.54
CA HIS A 68 10.26 -13.99 4.60
C HIS A 68 11.51 -14.86 4.83
N GLY A 69 11.35 -16.19 4.99
CA GLY A 69 12.43 -17.15 5.21
C GLY A 69 13.12 -17.64 3.94
N ALA A 70 12.59 -17.32 2.76
CA ALA A 70 13.13 -17.80 1.49
C ALA A 70 13.56 -16.66 0.57
N GLY A 71 14.85 -16.33 0.60
CA GLY A 71 15.54 -15.78 -0.57
C GLY A 71 16.40 -14.56 -0.30
N GLU A 72 17.63 -14.79 0.14
CA GLU A 72 18.73 -13.88 -0.20
C GLU A 72 18.72 -13.66 -1.72
N ALA A 73 18.55 -12.40 -2.13
CA ALA A 73 18.82 -11.86 -3.47
C ALA A 73 18.51 -12.79 -4.67
N GLN A 74 17.24 -13.18 -4.86
CA GLN A 74 16.84 -13.87 -6.09
C GLN A 74 16.67 -12.86 -7.23
N TRP A 75 17.75 -12.67 -8.00
CA TRP A 75 17.74 -11.89 -9.23
C TRP A 75 16.94 -12.63 -10.31
N ILE A 76 15.95 -11.94 -10.87
CA ILE A 76 15.08 -12.32 -11.98
C ILE A 76 15.84 -13.18 -13.02
N GLY A 77 15.50 -14.47 -13.15
CA GLY A 77 15.82 -15.22 -14.38
C GLY A 77 16.39 -16.64 -14.29
N GLY A 78 16.03 -17.47 -13.31
CA GLY A 78 16.38 -18.90 -13.31
C GLY A 78 15.19 -19.82 -13.03
N PRO A 79 14.81 -20.76 -13.93
CA PRO A 79 13.70 -21.68 -13.68
C PRO A 79 13.96 -22.60 -12.49
N ARG A 80 12.92 -22.87 -11.70
CA ARG A 80 12.90 -23.91 -10.66
C ARG A 80 12.74 -25.32 -11.25
N GLU A 81 13.20 -25.59 -12.48
CA GLU A 81 13.11 -26.94 -13.03
C GLU A 81 14.18 -27.82 -12.36
N GLY A 82 13.70 -28.85 -11.68
CA GLY A 82 14.54 -29.82 -10.99
C GLY A 82 15.52 -30.51 -11.94
N THR A 83 16.72 -30.72 -11.42
CA THR A 83 17.66 -31.80 -11.78
C THR A 83 17.81 -32.11 -13.29
N ARG A 84 17.89 -31.08 -14.13
CA ARG A 84 18.67 -31.20 -15.37
C ARG A 84 19.84 -30.27 -15.24
N GLU A 85 20.95 -30.90 -14.88
CA GLU A 85 22.29 -30.34 -14.85
C GLU A 85 22.49 -29.38 -16.04
N LEU A 86 22.91 -28.16 -15.73
CA LEU A 86 23.62 -27.36 -16.70
C LEU A 86 24.87 -28.17 -17.07
N PRO A 87 25.13 -28.46 -18.35
CA PRO A 87 26.36 -29.14 -18.73
C PRO A 87 27.53 -28.33 -18.19
N ALA A 88 28.49 -29.03 -17.60
CA ALA A 88 29.73 -28.42 -17.17
C ALA A 88 30.36 -27.70 -18.37
N ALA A 89 31.18 -26.67 -18.10
CA ALA A 89 31.90 -25.98 -19.15
C ALA A 89 32.89 -26.95 -19.82
N ASP A 90 32.43 -27.64 -20.85
CA ASP A 90 33.21 -28.64 -21.55
C ASP A 90 34.13 -27.93 -22.57
N GLY A 91 35.32 -27.59 -22.10
CA GLY A 91 36.47 -27.29 -22.93
C GLY A 91 36.94 -25.84 -22.96
N GLU A 92 38.12 -25.66 -23.54
CA GLU A 92 38.92 -24.42 -23.61
C GLU A 92 38.22 -23.26 -24.37
N GLY A 93 37.00 -23.47 -24.90
CA GLY A 93 36.19 -22.50 -25.64
C GLY A 93 34.96 -21.95 -24.90
N SER A 94 34.81 -22.20 -23.59
CA SER A 94 33.64 -21.73 -22.82
C SER A 94 33.55 -20.19 -22.79
N ARG A 95 32.47 -19.64 -23.34
CA ARG A 95 32.15 -18.20 -23.35
C ARG A 95 31.16 -17.79 -22.26
N ALA A 96 31.24 -18.41 -21.08
CA ALA A 96 30.60 -17.88 -19.88
C ALA A 96 31.40 -16.64 -19.40
N GLY A 97 31.23 -15.51 -20.10
CA GLY A 97 31.96 -14.26 -19.87
C GLY A 97 31.14 -13.25 -19.04
N GLY A 98 31.79 -12.60 -18.08
CA GLY A 98 31.18 -11.59 -17.20
C GLY A 98 31.03 -10.21 -17.85
N ALA A 99 29.91 -9.54 -17.58
CA ALA A 99 29.69 -8.15 -17.93
C ALA A 99 30.14 -7.24 -16.77
N SER A 100 30.96 -6.23 -17.06
CA SER A 100 31.28 -5.17 -16.10
C SER A 100 31.01 -3.80 -16.73
N GLY A 101 30.48 -2.88 -15.94
CA GLY A 101 30.33 -1.47 -16.29
C GLY A 101 30.87 -0.64 -15.13
N ARG A 102 31.59 0.43 -15.44
CA ARG A 102 32.05 1.42 -14.47
C ARG A 102 31.49 2.77 -14.90
N TRP A 103 30.79 3.43 -13.98
CA TRP A 103 30.35 4.80 -14.14
C TRP A 103 31.53 5.75 -13.93
#